data_AF-A0A9P4U0Z5-F1
#
_entry.id   AF-A0A9P4U0Z5-F1
#
_cell.length_a   1.000
_cell.length_b   1.000
_cell.length_c   1.000
_cell.angle_alpha   90.00
_cell.angle_beta   90.00
_cell.angle_gamma   90.00
#
_symmetry.space_group_name_H-M   'P 1'
#
loop_
_entity.id
_entity.type
_entity.pdbx_description
1 polymer ?
#
loop_
_entity_poly.entity_id
_entity_poly.type
_entity_poly.pdbx_seq_one_letter_code
_entity_poly.pdbx_strand_id
1 'polypeptide(L)'
;MIPESQPHSPREGDVWGGTMFSSSYLSLIAAGQRQQMFVAYFDQFHPSLSSTHTDGSAWMKYLLTIPCPSKALEKAGHAVSLARLGAATGCQQMQKENLELYTQALQSTQRALWDSKQVYSDEVLEACMFLAVYEVFECPNGTREAFLSHHNGCAKLIRMRGPSAFSDGFAHSIFQGFRLISSLEALQSKDTFLSDQGWRDIPFAKVPKVPLQSLLDLILDGPKILERVEILNATAKEKKAACTVDLIKDCIALDSKLQAFIWDLKASEGCVLYWTVPSSNYGVEGSEIFSLSHQFPNVRIATTMMLTWSVMALLPSGICNLYQDLVENTTLTLTPEDDLKVI
;
A
#
# COMPACT_ATOMS: atom_id res chain seq x y z
N MET A 1 -9.39 88.80 -19.18
CA MET A 1 -9.46 88.87 -17.71
C MET A 1 -10.13 87.60 -17.23
N ILE A 2 -9.34 86.72 -16.62
CA ILE A 2 -9.75 85.50 -15.93
C ILE A 2 -10.07 85.89 -14.48
N PRO A 3 -10.99 85.18 -13.80
CA PRO A 3 -10.75 84.84 -12.40
C PRO A 3 -10.70 83.32 -12.22
N GLU A 4 -9.60 82.87 -11.63
CA GLU A 4 -9.30 81.49 -11.27
C GLU A 4 -10.21 81.03 -10.12
N SER A 5 -10.87 79.89 -10.28
CA SER A 5 -11.52 79.16 -9.19
C SER A 5 -10.55 78.11 -8.63
N GLN A 6 -10.27 78.18 -7.33
CA GLN A 6 -9.40 77.26 -6.59
C GLN A 6 -9.86 75.79 -6.66
N PRO A 7 -8.93 74.80 -6.56
CA PRO A 7 -9.30 73.40 -6.49
C PRO A 7 -9.78 73.01 -5.08
N HIS A 8 -10.99 72.46 -4.98
CA HIS A 8 -11.48 71.80 -3.77
C HIS A 8 -10.69 70.50 -3.53
N SER A 9 -10.18 70.31 -2.31
CA SER A 9 -9.64 69.02 -1.87
C SER A 9 -10.77 67.98 -1.74
N PRO A 10 -10.53 66.70 -2.06
CA PRO A 10 -11.50 65.65 -1.76
C PRO A 10 -11.54 65.43 -0.24
N ARG A 11 -12.76 65.35 0.32
CA ARG A 11 -12.99 64.92 1.70
C ARG A 11 -12.56 63.46 1.85
N GLU A 12 -11.73 63.19 2.87
CA GLU A 12 -11.46 61.85 3.37
C GLU A 12 -12.80 61.17 3.73
N GLY A 13 -13.13 60.09 3.04
CA GLY A 13 -14.40 59.38 3.22
C GLY A 13 -14.53 58.10 2.39
N ASP A 14 -13.80 57.97 1.29
CA ASP A 14 -13.82 56.75 0.46
C ASP A 14 -12.64 55.83 0.81
N VAL A 15 -12.71 55.23 2.01
CA VAL A 15 -11.83 54.12 2.40
C VAL A 15 -12.68 52.85 2.42
N TRP A 16 -12.59 52.12 1.30
CA TRP A 16 -12.75 50.67 1.21
C TRP A 16 -13.96 50.05 1.93
N GLY A 17 -15.05 49.90 1.19
CA GLY A 17 -16.03 48.84 1.45
C GLY A 17 -15.34 47.48 1.35
N GLY A 18 -14.81 47.00 2.47
CA GLY A 18 -14.33 45.64 2.61
C GLY A 18 -15.48 44.68 2.34
N THR A 19 -15.45 44.02 1.19
CA THR A 19 -16.31 42.86 0.91
C THR A 19 -15.99 41.78 1.93
N MET A 20 -16.71 41.81 3.05
CA MET A 20 -16.69 40.74 4.04
C MET A 20 -17.35 39.53 3.38
N PHE A 21 -16.53 38.66 2.78
CA PHE A 21 -17.03 37.43 2.18
C PHE A 21 -17.82 36.64 3.24
N SER A 22 -19.02 36.18 2.90
CA SER A 22 -19.82 35.37 3.82
C SER A 22 -19.02 34.12 4.25
N SER A 23 -19.21 33.67 5.48
CA SER A 23 -18.59 32.43 6.00
C SER A 23 -18.77 31.23 5.05
N SER A 24 -19.94 31.17 4.39
CA SER A 24 -20.28 30.16 3.38
C SER A 24 -19.46 30.27 2.08
N TYR A 25 -19.03 31.47 1.69
CA TYR A 25 -18.19 31.67 0.50
C TYR A 25 -16.73 31.28 0.79
N LEU A 26 -16.22 31.64 1.96
CA LEU A 26 -14.87 31.26 2.39
C LEU A 26 -14.75 29.73 2.60
N SER A 27 -15.79 29.08 3.13
CA SER A 27 -15.81 27.63 3.28
C SER A 27 -15.82 26.90 1.93
N LEU A 28 -16.52 27.46 0.93
CA LEU A 28 -16.54 26.94 -0.44
C LEU A 28 -15.17 27.06 -1.11
N ILE A 29 -14.50 28.20 -0.99
CA ILE A 29 -13.13 28.39 -1.50
C ILE A 29 -12.17 27.42 -0.83
N ALA A 30 -12.23 27.30 0.50
CA ALA A 30 -11.35 26.40 1.23
C ALA A 30 -11.61 24.93 0.85
N ALA A 31 -12.85 24.53 0.60
CA ALA A 31 -13.18 23.20 0.07
C ALA A 31 -12.63 22.99 -1.35
N GLY A 32 -12.75 23.99 -2.22
CA GLY A 32 -12.19 23.95 -3.58
C GLY A 32 -10.66 23.83 -3.60
N GLN A 33 -9.97 24.60 -2.75
CA GLN A 33 -8.51 24.52 -2.58
C GLN A 33 -8.08 23.14 -2.08
N ARG A 34 -8.79 22.60 -1.09
CA ARG A 34 -8.53 21.28 -0.54
C ARG A 34 -8.65 20.17 -1.60
N GLN A 35 -9.73 20.19 -2.39
CA GLN A 35 -9.91 19.25 -3.50
C GLN A 35 -8.80 19.38 -4.57
N GLN A 36 -8.36 20.59 -4.89
CA GLN A 36 -7.26 20.83 -5.84
C GLN A 36 -5.93 20.23 -5.34
N MET A 37 -5.66 20.28 -4.03
CA MET A 37 -4.45 19.67 -3.46
C MET A 37 -4.44 18.16 -3.63
N PHE A 38 -5.59 17.51 -3.43
CA PHE A 38 -5.70 16.07 -3.63
C PHE A 38 -5.53 15.69 -5.11
N VAL A 39 -6.11 16.47 -6.03
CA VAL A 39 -5.89 16.29 -7.48
C VAL A 39 -4.41 16.47 -7.84
N ALA A 40 -3.75 17.51 -7.33
CA ALA A 40 -2.32 17.75 -7.58
C ALA A 40 -1.44 16.59 -7.05
N TYR A 41 -1.78 16.01 -5.90
CA TYR A 41 -1.14 14.80 -5.39
C TYR A 41 -1.29 13.62 -6.37
N PHE A 42 -2.49 13.41 -6.92
CA PHE A 42 -2.68 12.36 -7.92
C PHE A 42 -1.95 12.65 -9.22
N ASP A 43 -2.02 13.86 -9.75
CA ASP A 43 -1.31 14.24 -10.98
C ASP A 43 0.21 14.00 -10.85
N GLN A 44 0.78 14.34 -9.69
CA GLN A 44 2.23 14.23 -9.47
C GLN A 44 2.70 12.81 -9.15
N PHE A 45 1.97 12.06 -8.32
CA PHE A 45 2.43 10.77 -7.79
C PHE A 45 1.69 9.56 -8.34
N HIS A 46 0.55 9.77 -9.02
CA HIS A 46 -0.28 8.74 -9.64
C HIS A 46 -0.74 9.18 -11.04
N PRO A 47 0.17 9.49 -11.98
CA PRO A 47 -0.13 10.19 -13.24
C PRO A 47 -1.09 9.48 -14.22
N SER A 48 -1.63 8.32 -13.85
CA SER A 48 -2.57 7.53 -14.65
C SER A 48 -4.06 7.86 -14.36
N LEU A 49 -4.37 9.12 -14.06
CA LEU A 49 -5.75 9.63 -13.89
C LEU A 49 -6.67 9.38 -15.12
N SER A 50 -6.09 9.15 -16.30
CA SER A 50 -6.82 8.82 -17.53
C SER A 50 -7.07 7.32 -17.73
N SER A 51 -6.48 6.44 -16.92
CA SER A 51 -6.63 5.00 -17.09
C SER A 51 -7.79 4.47 -16.24
N THR A 52 -8.77 3.87 -16.91
CA THR A 52 -9.90 3.14 -16.29
C THR A 52 -9.48 1.83 -15.64
N HIS A 53 -8.18 1.61 -15.44
CA HIS A 53 -7.62 0.34 -15.00
C HIS A 53 -7.28 0.40 -13.52
N THR A 54 -7.66 -0.66 -12.79
CA THR A 54 -7.40 -0.84 -11.36
C THR A 54 -5.90 -0.93 -11.08
N ASP A 55 -5.31 0.20 -10.68
CA ASP A 55 -4.00 0.33 -10.05
C ASP A 55 -4.11 0.05 -8.54
N GLY A 56 -2.99 -0.26 -7.88
CA GLY A 56 -2.96 -0.47 -6.41
C GLY A 56 -3.40 0.75 -5.60
N SER A 57 -3.49 1.93 -6.23
CA SER A 57 -3.98 3.19 -5.65
C SER A 57 -5.43 3.53 -6.04
N ALA A 58 -6.14 2.66 -6.77
CA ALA A 58 -7.51 2.90 -7.20
C ALA A 58 -8.45 3.21 -6.05
N TRP A 59 -8.19 2.62 -4.88
CA TRP A 59 -8.95 2.88 -3.66
C TRP A 59 -8.87 4.33 -3.19
N MET A 60 -7.76 5.03 -3.42
CA MET A 60 -7.60 6.41 -2.97
C MET A 60 -8.47 7.39 -3.80
N LYS A 61 -9.03 6.94 -4.93
CA LYS A 61 -9.79 7.79 -5.86
C LYS A 61 -11.20 8.13 -5.36
N TYR A 62 -11.71 7.50 -4.30
CA TYR A 62 -13.09 7.75 -3.87
C TYR A 62 -13.31 9.11 -3.24
N LEU A 63 -12.31 9.64 -2.54
CA LEU A 63 -12.33 11.03 -2.10
C LEU A 63 -12.58 12.00 -3.29
N LEU A 64 -12.13 11.67 -4.51
CA LEU A 64 -12.41 12.46 -5.71
C LEU A 64 -13.85 12.33 -6.22
N THR A 65 -14.54 11.23 -5.87
CA THR A 65 -15.88 10.91 -6.37
C THR A 65 -17.01 11.40 -5.47
N ILE A 66 -16.73 11.72 -4.21
CA ILE A 66 -17.74 12.17 -3.25
C ILE A 66 -17.82 13.71 -3.23
N PRO A 67 -18.99 14.31 -3.50
CA PRO A 67 -19.13 15.77 -3.46
C PRO A 67 -18.94 16.38 -2.07
N CYS A 68 -19.28 15.64 -1.01
CA CYS A 68 -19.16 16.09 0.38
C CYS A 68 -18.68 14.92 1.25
N PRO A 69 -17.36 14.63 1.28
CA PRO A 69 -16.80 13.56 2.11
C PRO A 69 -16.93 13.92 3.59
N SER A 70 -16.99 12.90 4.44
CA SER A 70 -16.91 13.07 5.89
C SER A 70 -15.62 13.77 6.29
N LYS A 71 -15.67 14.49 7.40
CA LYS A 71 -14.51 15.19 7.97
C LYS A 71 -13.32 14.25 8.26
N ALA A 72 -13.59 12.96 8.52
CA ALA A 72 -12.54 11.98 8.75
C ALA A 72 -11.78 11.69 7.46
N LEU A 73 -12.52 11.31 6.40
CA LEU A 73 -11.95 10.98 5.10
C LEU A 73 -11.27 12.20 4.46
N GLU A 74 -11.95 13.35 4.43
CA GLU A 74 -11.43 14.60 3.87
C GLU A 74 -10.07 14.96 4.49
N LYS A 75 -9.96 14.94 5.82
CA LYS A 75 -8.74 15.34 6.51
C LYS A 75 -7.62 14.31 6.36
N ALA A 76 -7.95 13.01 6.39
CA ALA A 76 -6.95 11.95 6.24
C ALA A 76 -6.33 11.98 4.83
N GLY A 77 -7.16 12.10 3.79
CA GLY A 77 -6.68 12.22 2.41
C GLY A 77 -5.81 13.45 2.20
N HIS A 78 -6.24 14.62 2.69
CA HIS A 78 -5.44 15.85 2.56
C HIS A 78 -4.14 15.81 3.37
N ALA A 79 -4.13 15.20 4.56
CA ALA A 79 -2.90 15.03 5.34
C ALA A 79 -1.84 14.27 4.52
N VAL A 80 -2.24 13.17 3.88
CA VAL A 80 -1.35 12.40 2.99
C VAL A 80 -0.90 13.22 1.79
N SER A 81 -1.81 13.96 1.14
CA SER A 81 -1.45 14.80 0.00
C SER A 81 -0.47 15.91 0.37
N LEU A 82 -0.71 16.63 1.48
CA LEU A 82 0.19 17.69 1.96
C LEU A 82 1.55 17.16 2.39
N ALA A 83 1.59 15.99 3.05
CA ALA A 83 2.84 15.30 3.38
C ALA A 83 3.69 15.07 2.13
N ARG A 84 3.09 14.45 1.10
CA ARG A 84 3.80 14.08 -0.13
C ARG A 84 4.17 15.28 -0.99
N LEU A 85 3.26 16.24 -1.18
CA LEU A 85 3.53 17.47 -1.93
C LEU A 85 4.54 18.36 -1.20
N GLY A 86 4.41 18.51 0.11
CA GLY A 86 5.34 19.27 0.95
C GLY A 86 6.76 18.68 0.90
N ALA A 87 6.90 17.36 0.98
CA ALA A 87 8.19 16.68 0.84
C ALA A 87 8.81 16.87 -0.56
N ALA A 88 8.01 16.78 -1.64
CA ALA A 88 8.54 16.93 -3.00
C ALA A 88 8.89 18.38 -3.37
N THR A 89 8.23 19.37 -2.76
CA THR A 89 8.47 20.80 -3.03
C THR A 89 9.39 21.47 -2.01
N GLY A 90 9.70 20.80 -0.89
CA GLY A 90 10.42 21.40 0.24
C GLY A 90 9.60 22.46 1.00
N CYS A 91 8.27 22.46 0.86
CA CYS A 91 7.41 23.46 1.48
C CYS A 91 7.15 23.16 2.98
N GLN A 92 7.84 23.88 3.87
CA GLN A 92 7.68 23.73 5.32
C GLN A 92 6.25 24.00 5.82
N GLN A 93 5.51 24.90 5.17
CA GLN A 93 4.13 25.20 5.54
C GLN A 93 3.22 23.98 5.33
N MET A 94 3.35 23.31 4.18
CA MET A 94 2.61 22.07 3.90
C MET A 94 3.02 20.95 4.87
N GLN A 95 4.30 20.89 5.25
CA GLN A 95 4.77 19.93 6.25
C GLN A 95 4.16 20.17 7.64
N LYS A 96 4.01 21.43 8.06
CA LYS A 96 3.36 21.73 9.34
C LYS A 96 1.86 21.43 9.30
N GLU A 97 1.20 21.83 8.22
CA GLU A 97 -0.26 21.68 8.07
C GLU A 97 -0.69 20.20 7.92
N ASN A 98 0.17 19.35 7.35
CA ASN A 98 -0.12 17.91 7.24
C ASN A 98 -0.38 17.26 8.61
N LEU A 99 0.41 17.62 9.62
CA LEU A 99 0.35 17.03 10.95
C LEU A 99 -0.88 17.50 11.72
N GLU A 100 -1.27 18.76 11.51
CA GLU A 100 -2.51 19.33 12.05
C GLU A 100 -3.73 18.60 11.45
N LEU A 101 -3.75 18.37 10.13
CA LEU A 101 -4.83 17.63 9.47
C LEU A 101 -4.88 16.17 9.91
N TYR A 102 -3.72 15.50 10.00
CA TYR A 102 -3.61 14.13 10.50
C TYR A 102 -4.20 14.00 11.91
N THR A 103 -3.82 14.90 12.83
CA THR A 103 -4.35 14.89 14.21
C THR A 103 -5.86 15.09 14.24
N GLN A 104 -6.38 15.99 13.41
CA GLN A 104 -7.83 16.21 13.32
C GLN A 104 -8.57 15.04 12.64
N ALA A 105 -7.91 14.33 11.72
CA ALA A 105 -8.43 13.12 11.10
C ALA A 105 -8.56 12.01 12.16
N LEU A 106 -7.54 11.77 12.99
CA LEU A 106 -7.61 10.83 14.12
C LEU A 106 -8.83 11.08 15.01
N GLN A 107 -9.04 12.32 15.44
CA GLN A 107 -10.17 12.70 16.29
C GLN A 107 -11.53 12.51 15.59
N SER A 108 -11.59 12.72 14.28
CA SER A 108 -12.82 12.57 13.50
C SER A 108 -13.14 11.10 13.23
N THR A 109 -12.14 10.30 12.88
CA THR A 109 -12.22 8.85 12.73
C THR A 109 -12.64 8.20 14.04
N GLN A 110 -12.04 8.56 15.18
CA GLN A 110 -12.43 8.02 16.49
C GLN A 110 -13.90 8.26 16.81
N ARG A 111 -14.43 9.46 16.52
CA ARG A 111 -15.86 9.78 16.71
C ARG A 111 -16.74 8.94 15.79
N ALA A 112 -16.36 8.75 14.54
CA ALA A 112 -17.11 7.92 13.59
C ALA A 112 -17.11 6.43 13.99
N LEU A 113 -16.01 5.93 14.58
CA LEU A 113 -15.92 4.56 15.10
C LEU A 113 -16.84 4.30 16.30
N TRP A 114 -17.20 5.33 17.07
CA TRP A 114 -18.18 5.22 18.17
C TRP A 114 -19.63 5.27 17.71
N ASP A 115 -19.89 5.68 16.47
CA ASP A 115 -21.23 5.68 15.89
C ASP A 115 -21.51 4.32 15.25
N SER A 116 -22.59 3.66 15.73
CA SER A 116 -22.95 2.30 15.33
C SER A 116 -23.32 2.14 13.85
N LYS A 117 -23.64 3.23 13.15
CA LYS A 117 -23.91 3.23 11.71
C LYS A 117 -22.66 3.59 10.91
N GLN A 118 -21.94 4.63 11.32
CA GLN A 118 -20.77 5.12 10.58
C GLN A 118 -19.59 4.16 10.61
N VAL A 119 -19.44 3.34 11.66
CA VAL A 119 -18.35 2.35 11.75
C VAL A 119 -18.31 1.39 10.55
N TYR A 120 -19.44 1.16 9.88
CA TYR A 120 -19.54 0.30 8.71
C TYR A 120 -19.42 1.04 7.37
N SER A 121 -19.21 2.37 7.36
CA SER A 121 -19.13 3.14 6.11
C SER A 121 -17.78 3.01 5.41
N ASP A 122 -17.80 2.99 4.08
CA ASP A 122 -16.58 2.95 3.27
C ASP A 122 -15.65 4.13 3.56
N GLU A 123 -16.22 5.31 3.84
CA GLU A 123 -15.45 6.51 4.21
C GLU A 123 -14.62 6.32 5.48
N VAL A 124 -15.15 5.65 6.51
CA VAL A 124 -14.39 5.40 7.74
C VAL A 124 -13.26 4.41 7.50
N LEU A 125 -13.51 3.37 6.70
CA LEU A 125 -12.47 2.40 6.35
C LEU A 125 -11.37 3.05 5.50
N GLU A 126 -11.74 3.86 4.51
CA GLU A 126 -10.79 4.59 3.67
C GLU A 126 -10.00 5.64 4.47
N ALA A 127 -10.65 6.37 5.39
CA ALA A 127 -9.96 7.28 6.29
C ALA A 127 -8.90 6.55 7.13
N CYS A 128 -9.22 5.37 7.68
CA CYS A 128 -8.25 4.53 8.39
C CYS A 128 -7.11 4.07 7.49
N MET A 129 -7.38 3.75 6.21
CA MET A 129 -6.35 3.40 5.23
C MET A 129 -5.42 4.57 4.92
N PHE A 130 -5.96 5.79 4.73
CA PHE A 130 -5.13 6.99 4.57
C PHE A 130 -4.27 7.28 5.80
N LEU A 131 -4.81 7.09 7.00
CA LEU A 131 -4.02 7.24 8.23
C LEU A 131 -2.88 6.21 8.30
N ALA A 132 -3.11 4.95 7.92
CA ALA A 132 -2.05 3.95 7.81
C ALA A 132 -0.97 4.36 6.80
N VAL A 133 -1.37 4.89 5.63
CA VAL A 133 -0.45 5.40 4.61
C VAL A 133 0.35 6.60 5.12
N TYR A 134 -0.29 7.50 5.87
CA TYR A 134 0.37 8.65 6.48
C TYR A 134 1.51 8.21 7.42
N GLU A 135 1.28 7.20 8.27
CA GLU A 135 2.31 6.65 9.15
C GLU A 135 3.53 6.12 8.39
N VAL A 136 3.31 5.53 7.21
CA VAL A 136 4.40 5.01 6.37
C VAL A 136 5.23 6.15 5.79
N PHE A 137 4.59 7.27 5.41
CA PHE A 137 5.29 8.39 4.79
C PHE A 137 6.02 9.29 5.78
N GLU A 138 5.34 9.68 6.86
CA GLU A 138 5.86 10.70 7.77
C GLU A 138 6.48 10.09 9.03
N CYS A 139 6.08 8.86 9.40
CA CYS A 139 6.51 8.18 10.63
C CYS A 139 6.65 9.14 11.83
N PRO A 140 5.60 9.92 12.17
CA PRO A 140 5.71 11.03 13.11
C PRO A 140 6.17 10.61 14.52
N ASN A 141 5.82 9.39 14.92
CA ASN A 141 6.25 8.79 16.19
C ASN A 141 7.58 8.03 16.09
N GLY A 142 8.13 7.86 14.89
CA GLY A 142 9.39 7.16 14.64
C GLY A 142 9.30 5.63 14.76
N THR A 143 8.10 5.05 14.84
CA THR A 143 7.93 3.62 15.13
C THR A 143 6.87 2.91 14.27
N ARG A 144 7.01 1.59 14.11
CA ARG A 144 6.13 0.73 13.29
C ARG A 144 4.75 0.51 13.93
N GLU A 145 4.63 0.72 15.23
CA GLU A 145 3.42 0.44 16.01
C GLU A 145 2.24 1.31 15.60
N ALA A 146 2.48 2.56 15.20
CA ALA A 146 1.41 3.46 14.76
C ALA A 146 0.76 2.95 13.46
N PHE A 147 1.59 2.58 12.47
CA PHE A 147 1.13 1.89 11.26
C PHE A 147 0.36 0.60 11.59
N LEU A 148 0.92 -0.25 12.46
CA LEU A 148 0.28 -1.52 12.83
C LEU A 148 -1.06 -1.33 13.53
N SER A 149 -1.21 -0.28 14.35
CA SER A 149 -2.48 0.06 15.00
C SER A 149 -3.56 0.38 13.97
N HIS A 150 -3.27 1.24 12.99
CA HIS A 150 -4.20 1.56 11.90
C HIS A 150 -4.48 0.35 11.00
N HIS A 151 -3.45 -0.41 10.66
CA HIS A 151 -3.56 -1.64 9.88
C HIS A 151 -4.51 -2.65 10.55
N ASN A 152 -4.29 -2.94 11.83
CA ASN A 152 -5.12 -3.86 12.61
C ASN A 152 -6.55 -3.34 12.80
N GLY A 153 -6.71 -2.02 12.94
CA GLY A 153 -8.02 -1.36 12.91
C GLY A 153 -8.77 -1.63 11.60
N CYS A 154 -8.10 -1.43 10.45
CA CYS A 154 -8.66 -1.74 9.13
C CYS A 154 -9.01 -3.22 9.00
N ALA A 155 -8.11 -4.13 9.43
CA ALA A 155 -8.37 -5.57 9.43
C ALA A 155 -9.63 -5.92 10.22
N LYS A 156 -9.85 -5.30 11.38
CA LYS A 156 -11.04 -5.51 12.21
C LYS A 156 -12.30 -4.98 11.53
N LEU A 157 -12.27 -3.78 10.96
CA LEU A 157 -13.37 -3.21 10.20
C LEU A 157 -13.77 -4.10 9.01
N ILE A 158 -12.78 -4.62 8.29
CA ILE A 158 -13.00 -5.54 7.16
C ILE A 158 -13.63 -6.84 7.63
N ARG A 159 -13.05 -7.48 8.65
CA ARG A 159 -13.60 -8.72 9.24
C ARG A 159 -15.05 -8.55 9.71
N MET A 160 -15.39 -7.42 10.34
CA MET A 160 -16.76 -7.14 10.82
C MET A 160 -17.78 -7.02 9.68
N ARG A 161 -17.38 -6.54 8.50
CA ARG A 161 -18.26 -6.44 7.32
C ARG A 161 -18.42 -7.79 6.60
N GLY A 162 -17.43 -8.66 6.73
CA GLY A 162 -17.39 -9.97 6.06
C GLY A 162 -17.03 -9.85 4.57
N PRO A 163 -16.63 -10.96 3.93
CA PRO A 163 -16.04 -10.93 2.59
C PRO A 163 -17.05 -10.55 1.48
N SER A 164 -18.33 -10.85 1.64
CA SER A 164 -19.37 -10.50 0.67
C SER A 164 -19.57 -8.99 0.50
N ALA A 165 -19.29 -8.21 1.55
CA ALA A 165 -19.36 -6.75 1.52
C ALA A 165 -18.33 -6.10 0.57
N PHE A 166 -17.34 -6.88 0.12
CA PHE A 166 -16.25 -6.40 -0.75
C PHE A 166 -16.31 -7.04 -2.14
N SER A 167 -17.49 -7.47 -2.59
CA SER A 167 -17.65 -8.17 -3.87
C SER A 167 -17.71 -7.26 -5.10
N ASP A 168 -18.00 -5.97 -4.93
CA ASP A 168 -18.07 -4.97 -5.99
C ASP A 168 -17.91 -3.53 -5.45
N GLY A 169 -18.01 -2.57 -6.36
CA GLY A 169 -18.08 -1.15 -6.04
C GLY A 169 -16.82 -0.62 -5.35
N PHE A 170 -17.01 0.42 -4.54
CA PHE A 170 -15.89 1.11 -3.93
C PHE A 170 -15.24 0.31 -2.79
N ALA A 171 -16.05 -0.34 -1.94
CA ALA A 171 -15.55 -1.26 -0.92
C ALA A 171 -14.58 -2.29 -1.50
N HIS A 172 -14.89 -2.88 -2.67
CA HIS A 172 -13.98 -3.81 -3.36
C HIS A 172 -12.63 -3.18 -3.71
N SER A 173 -12.60 -1.92 -4.17
CA SER A 173 -11.34 -1.20 -4.42
C SER A 173 -10.54 -1.00 -3.13
N ILE A 174 -11.16 -0.57 -2.03
CA ILE A 174 -10.48 -0.45 -0.72
C ILE A 174 -9.89 -1.78 -0.30
N PHE A 175 -10.67 -2.86 -0.42
CA PHE A 175 -10.23 -4.20 -0.07
C PHE A 175 -9.01 -4.64 -0.89
N GLN A 176 -9.01 -4.42 -2.20
CA GLN A 176 -7.85 -4.71 -3.05
C GLN A 176 -6.58 -3.94 -2.63
N GLY A 177 -6.73 -2.68 -2.22
CA GLY A 177 -5.64 -1.87 -1.67
C GLY A 177 -5.13 -2.40 -0.33
N PHE A 178 -6.05 -2.72 0.58
CA PHE A 178 -5.74 -3.32 1.88
C PHE A 178 -5.06 -4.68 1.73
N ARG A 179 -5.49 -5.51 0.76
CA ARG A 179 -4.89 -6.81 0.47
C ARG A 179 -3.41 -6.70 0.15
N LEU A 180 -2.99 -5.71 -0.63
CA LEU A 180 -1.58 -5.51 -0.97
C LEU A 180 -0.76 -5.25 0.31
N ILE A 181 -1.17 -4.26 1.11
CA ILE A 181 -0.47 -3.89 2.34
C ILE A 181 -0.43 -5.07 3.33
N SER A 182 -1.55 -5.77 3.49
CA SER A 182 -1.68 -6.89 4.43
C SER A 182 -0.91 -8.13 4.01
N SER A 183 -0.81 -8.41 2.71
CA SER A 183 -0.07 -9.58 2.24
C SER A 183 1.43 -9.40 2.51
N LEU A 184 1.94 -8.16 2.36
CA LEU A 184 3.33 -7.84 2.69
C LEU A 184 3.58 -7.87 4.21
N GLU A 185 2.65 -7.33 5.01
CA GLU A 185 2.71 -7.38 6.47
C GLU A 185 2.72 -8.83 6.97
N ALA A 186 1.88 -9.68 6.38
CA ALA A 186 1.75 -11.10 6.75
C ALA A 186 3.03 -11.90 6.58
N LEU A 187 3.94 -11.50 5.68
CA LEU A 187 5.25 -12.14 5.57
C LEU A 187 6.10 -11.91 6.84
N GLN A 188 5.87 -10.82 7.56
CA GLN A 188 6.56 -10.52 8.81
C GLN A 188 5.82 -11.07 10.03
N SER A 189 4.51 -10.84 10.14
CA SER A 189 3.70 -11.30 11.28
C SER A 189 3.40 -12.80 11.24
N LYS A 190 3.46 -13.39 10.04
CA LYS A 190 3.11 -14.78 9.73
C LYS A 190 1.63 -15.12 9.96
N ASP A 191 0.77 -14.12 10.14
CA ASP A 191 -0.66 -14.30 10.36
C ASP A 191 -1.49 -13.30 9.54
N THR A 192 -2.55 -13.80 8.90
CA THR A 192 -3.57 -12.95 8.28
C THR A 192 -4.81 -13.76 7.92
N PHE A 193 -5.98 -13.17 8.14
CA PHE A 193 -7.27 -13.76 7.72
C PHE A 193 -7.43 -13.83 6.20
N LEU A 194 -6.63 -13.06 5.45
CA LEU A 194 -6.68 -13.07 3.99
C LEU A 194 -6.21 -14.40 3.39
N SER A 195 -5.53 -15.23 4.19
CA SER A 195 -5.13 -16.58 3.80
C SER A 195 -6.31 -17.56 3.72
N ASP A 196 -7.46 -17.22 4.32
CA ASP A 196 -8.65 -18.08 4.29
C ASP A 196 -9.31 -18.05 2.91
N GLN A 197 -9.77 -19.21 2.45
CA GLN A 197 -10.37 -19.36 1.12
C GLN A 197 -11.55 -18.40 0.88
N GLY A 198 -12.36 -18.16 1.91
CA GLY A 198 -13.50 -17.22 1.83
C GLY A 198 -13.07 -15.80 1.47
N TRP A 199 -11.92 -15.33 1.94
CA TRP A 199 -11.38 -14.00 1.64
C TRP A 199 -10.63 -13.94 0.31
N ARG A 200 -10.17 -15.09 -0.20
CA ARG A 200 -9.58 -15.21 -1.55
C ARG A 200 -10.65 -15.27 -2.63
N ASP A 201 -11.82 -15.84 -2.38
CA ASP A 201 -12.80 -16.12 -3.45
C ASP A 201 -14.00 -15.17 -3.45
N ILE A 202 -14.67 -15.02 -2.30
CA ILE A 202 -15.96 -14.33 -2.22
C ILE A 202 -15.87 -12.85 -2.70
N PRO A 203 -14.83 -12.07 -2.33
CA PRO A 203 -14.70 -10.69 -2.82
C PRO A 203 -14.49 -10.59 -4.33
N PHE A 204 -14.09 -11.66 -5.01
CA PHE A 204 -13.80 -11.70 -6.45
C PHE A 204 -14.83 -12.49 -7.25
N ALA A 205 -15.95 -12.85 -6.63
CA ALA A 205 -17.00 -13.64 -7.27
C ALA A 205 -17.71 -12.86 -8.41
N LYS A 206 -17.83 -11.54 -8.29
CA LYS A 206 -18.45 -10.67 -9.31
C LYS A 206 -17.42 -10.00 -10.21
N VAL A 207 -16.31 -9.53 -9.63
CA VAL A 207 -15.21 -8.87 -10.33
C VAL A 207 -13.98 -9.78 -10.26
N PRO A 208 -13.54 -10.39 -11.39
CA PRO A 208 -12.39 -11.27 -11.40
C PRO A 208 -11.10 -10.57 -10.96
N LYS A 209 -10.18 -11.35 -10.37
CA LYS A 209 -8.86 -10.86 -9.95
C LYS A 209 -8.07 -10.34 -11.15
N VAL A 210 -7.55 -9.13 -11.02
CA VAL A 210 -6.45 -8.66 -11.87
C VAL A 210 -5.14 -9.36 -11.48
N PRO A 211 -4.12 -9.39 -12.36
CA PRO A 211 -2.90 -10.16 -12.11
C PRO A 211 -2.24 -9.93 -10.75
N LEU A 212 -2.20 -8.66 -10.29
CA LEU A 212 -1.68 -8.33 -8.97
C LEU A 212 -2.44 -9.06 -7.85
N GLN A 213 -3.77 -9.10 -7.89
CA GLN A 213 -4.57 -9.77 -6.85
C GLN A 213 -4.37 -11.28 -6.84
N SER A 214 -4.14 -11.91 -8.01
CA SER A 214 -3.76 -13.32 -8.11
C SER A 214 -2.36 -13.59 -7.57
N LEU A 215 -1.39 -12.70 -7.82
CA LEU A 215 -0.06 -12.77 -7.21
C LEU A 215 -0.14 -12.68 -5.69
N LEU A 216 -1.00 -11.81 -5.14
CA LEU A 216 -1.19 -11.71 -3.70
C LEU A 216 -1.71 -13.00 -3.07
N ASP A 217 -2.54 -13.80 -3.77
CA ASP A 217 -2.94 -15.13 -3.28
C ASP A 217 -1.72 -16.06 -3.11
N LEU A 218 -0.74 -15.99 -4.02
CA LEU A 218 0.50 -16.76 -3.93
C LEU A 218 1.38 -16.26 -2.78
N ILE A 219 1.50 -14.94 -2.61
CA ILE A 219 2.26 -14.34 -1.50
C ILE A 219 1.68 -14.77 -0.15
N LEU A 220 0.36 -14.88 -0.05
CA LEU A 220 -0.34 -15.33 1.17
C LEU A 220 -0.11 -16.81 1.51
N ASP A 221 0.52 -17.61 0.64
CA ASP A 221 1.00 -18.95 1.01
C ASP A 221 2.36 -18.87 1.78
N GLY A 222 3.12 -17.79 1.61
CA GLY A 222 4.42 -17.55 2.23
C GLY A 222 4.45 -17.55 3.78
N PRO A 223 3.49 -16.89 4.49
CA PRO A 223 3.42 -16.89 5.95
C PRO A 223 3.52 -18.29 6.58
N LYS A 224 2.81 -19.28 6.03
CA LYS A 224 2.82 -20.67 6.51
C LYS A 224 4.16 -21.37 6.31
N ILE A 225 4.86 -21.04 5.21
CA ILE A 225 6.21 -21.54 4.95
C ILE A 225 7.17 -20.95 5.99
N LEU A 226 7.10 -19.64 6.24
CA LEU A 226 7.94 -18.95 7.21
C LEU A 226 7.70 -19.44 8.65
N GLU A 227 6.45 -19.70 9.03
CA GLU A 227 6.12 -20.27 10.34
C GLU A 227 6.75 -21.67 10.50
N ARG A 228 6.70 -22.49 9.45
CA ARG A 228 7.31 -23.82 9.46
C ARG A 228 8.83 -23.80 9.54
N VAL A 229 9.50 -22.77 9.03
CA VAL A 229 10.94 -22.56 9.27
C VAL A 229 11.22 -22.39 10.77
N GLU A 230 10.40 -21.62 11.48
CA GLU A 230 10.58 -21.42 12.93
C GLU A 230 10.30 -22.69 13.73
N ILE A 231 9.25 -23.43 13.37
CA ILE A 231 8.94 -24.73 13.97
C ILE A 231 10.08 -25.73 13.72
N LEU A 232 10.66 -25.74 12.52
CA LEU A 232 11.78 -26.61 12.16
C LEU A 232 13.00 -26.37 13.07
N ASN A 233 13.27 -25.12 13.44
CA ASN A 233 14.35 -24.77 14.37
C ASN A 233 14.13 -25.34 15.77
N ALA A 234 12.88 -25.48 16.21
CA ALA A 234 12.51 -26.08 17.49
C ALA A 234 12.26 -27.61 17.43
N THR A 235 12.32 -28.21 16.24
CA THR A 235 11.99 -29.62 16.03
C THR A 235 13.13 -30.55 16.47
N ALA A 236 12.78 -31.68 17.08
CA ALA A 236 13.74 -32.70 17.51
C ALA A 236 14.56 -33.26 16.33
N LYS A 237 15.83 -33.61 16.58
CA LYS A 237 16.82 -33.98 15.55
C LYS A 237 16.33 -35.12 14.66
N GLU A 238 15.63 -36.10 15.23
CA GLU A 238 15.14 -37.29 14.53
C GLU A 238 14.08 -36.97 13.46
N LYS A 239 13.31 -35.89 13.66
CA LYS A 239 12.28 -35.45 12.72
C LYS A 239 12.74 -34.31 11.81
N LYS A 240 13.82 -33.63 12.18
CA LYS A 240 14.30 -32.42 11.51
C LYS A 240 14.57 -32.65 10.02
N ALA A 241 15.27 -33.73 9.65
CA ALA A 241 15.55 -34.03 8.25
C ALA A 241 14.28 -34.21 7.39
N ALA A 242 13.30 -34.98 7.87
CA ALA A 242 12.03 -35.18 7.16
C ALA A 242 11.25 -33.86 7.02
N CYS A 243 11.16 -33.07 8.11
CA CYS A 243 10.51 -31.77 8.09
C CYS A 243 11.20 -30.76 7.15
N THR A 244 12.54 -30.78 7.10
CA THR A 244 13.33 -29.95 6.15
C THR A 244 13.01 -30.33 4.71
N VAL A 245 12.99 -31.63 4.38
CA VAL A 245 12.65 -32.10 3.04
C VAL A 245 11.25 -31.66 2.63
N ASP A 246 10.26 -31.79 3.51
CA ASP A 246 8.90 -31.35 3.22
C ASP A 246 8.83 -29.83 3.02
N LEU A 247 9.53 -29.04 3.84
CA LEU A 247 9.59 -27.59 3.68
C LEU A 247 10.26 -27.16 2.36
N ILE A 248 11.32 -27.85 1.93
CA ILE A 248 11.93 -27.64 0.61
C ILE A 248 10.91 -27.88 -0.50
N LYS A 249 10.10 -28.95 -0.42
CA LYS A 249 9.05 -29.22 -1.41
C LYS A 249 8.02 -28.09 -1.47
N ASP A 250 7.63 -27.52 -0.33
CA ASP A 250 6.70 -26.40 -0.31
C ASP A 250 7.28 -25.13 -0.95
N CYS A 251 8.55 -24.84 -0.69
CA CYS A 251 9.26 -23.72 -1.34
C CYS A 251 9.34 -23.93 -2.86
N ILE A 252 9.66 -25.14 -3.33
CA ILE A 252 9.69 -25.48 -4.77
C ILE A 252 8.30 -25.39 -5.39
N ALA A 253 7.26 -25.83 -4.68
CA ALA A 253 5.89 -25.74 -5.15
C ALA A 253 5.44 -24.28 -5.30
N LEU A 254 5.79 -23.41 -4.34
CA LEU A 254 5.50 -21.98 -4.45
C LEU A 254 6.28 -21.32 -5.60
N ASP A 255 7.57 -21.64 -5.77
CA ASP A 255 8.36 -21.17 -6.92
C ASP A 255 7.72 -21.59 -8.25
N SER A 256 7.32 -22.85 -8.38
CA SER A 256 6.65 -23.37 -9.57
C SER A 256 5.35 -22.63 -9.88
N LYS A 257 4.53 -22.29 -8.86
CA LYS A 257 3.33 -21.46 -9.03
C LYS A 257 3.66 -20.04 -9.49
N LEU A 258 4.72 -19.43 -8.97
CA LEU A 258 5.17 -18.09 -9.38
C LEU A 258 5.66 -18.08 -10.83
N GLN A 259 6.41 -19.11 -11.25
CA GLN A 259 6.86 -19.26 -12.64
C GLN A 259 5.68 -19.43 -13.59
N ALA A 260 4.70 -20.28 -13.23
CA ALA A 260 3.47 -20.46 -14.00
C ALA A 260 2.68 -19.15 -14.11
N PHE A 261 2.56 -18.40 -13.01
CA PHE A 261 1.94 -17.07 -13.02
C PHE A 261 2.62 -16.10 -14.00
N ILE A 262 3.96 -16.04 -14.04
CA ILE A 262 4.68 -15.19 -15.01
C ILE A 262 4.39 -15.64 -16.44
N TRP A 263 4.38 -16.95 -16.68
CA TRP A 263 4.08 -17.50 -18.00
C TRP A 263 2.68 -17.08 -18.47
N ASP A 264 1.68 -17.25 -17.61
CA ASP A 264 0.29 -16.88 -17.89
C ASP A 264 0.15 -15.37 -18.10
N LEU A 265 0.83 -14.56 -17.29
CA LEU A 265 0.85 -13.10 -17.44
C LEU A 265 1.42 -12.67 -18.80
N LYS A 266 2.52 -13.30 -19.25
CA LYS A 266 3.10 -13.06 -20.59
C LYS A 266 2.11 -13.44 -21.69
N ALA A 267 1.42 -14.57 -21.54
CA ALA A 267 0.44 -15.03 -22.51
C ALA A 267 -0.80 -14.12 -22.58
N SER A 268 -1.27 -13.59 -21.44
CA SER A 268 -2.50 -12.79 -21.36
C SER A 268 -2.35 -11.35 -21.85
N GLU A 269 -1.20 -10.72 -21.60
CA GLU A 269 -1.02 -9.29 -21.91
C GLU A 269 -0.67 -9.03 -23.39
N GLY A 270 -0.37 -10.08 -24.18
CA GLY A 270 -0.09 -9.98 -25.61
C GLY A 270 1.08 -9.06 -25.97
N CYS A 271 1.86 -8.61 -24.99
CA CYS A 271 2.94 -7.65 -25.10
C CYS A 271 4.15 -8.05 -24.26
N VAL A 272 5.27 -7.38 -24.53
CA VAL A 272 6.50 -7.53 -23.76
C VAL A 272 6.29 -6.94 -22.37
N LEU A 273 6.41 -7.76 -21.32
CA LEU A 273 6.20 -7.31 -19.94
C LEU A 273 7.24 -6.29 -19.46
N TYR A 274 8.46 -6.35 -20.00
CA TYR A 274 9.53 -5.39 -19.71
C TYR A 274 10.63 -5.44 -20.78
N TRP A 275 11.36 -4.34 -20.95
CA TRP A 275 12.55 -4.27 -21.80
C TRP A 275 13.69 -3.56 -21.09
N THR A 276 14.93 -3.89 -21.47
CA THR A 276 16.13 -3.36 -20.82
C THR A 276 16.63 -2.12 -21.54
N VAL A 277 16.98 -1.07 -20.78
CA VAL A 277 17.55 0.18 -21.28
C VAL A 277 18.77 0.61 -20.45
N PRO A 278 19.74 1.37 -21.01
CA PRO A 278 20.84 1.93 -20.25
C PRO A 278 20.34 2.86 -19.12
N SER A 279 20.88 2.70 -17.91
CA SER A 279 20.49 3.51 -16.75
C SER A 279 20.82 5.00 -16.91
N SER A 280 21.79 5.34 -17.76
CA SER A 280 22.16 6.72 -18.10
C SER A 280 21.01 7.53 -18.70
N ASN A 281 19.97 6.87 -19.25
CA ASN A 281 18.80 7.53 -19.84
C ASN A 281 17.96 8.33 -18.83
N TYR A 282 18.19 8.19 -17.52
CA TYR A 282 17.41 8.87 -16.49
C TYR A 282 18.11 10.06 -15.83
N GLY A 283 19.35 10.38 -16.22
CA GLY A 283 20.03 11.62 -15.81
C GLY A 283 20.21 11.81 -14.29
N VAL A 284 20.07 10.75 -13.48
CA VAL A 284 20.25 10.83 -12.03
C VAL A 284 21.74 10.76 -11.70
N GLU A 285 22.29 11.81 -11.08
CA GLU A 285 23.63 11.78 -10.49
C GLU A 285 23.70 10.62 -9.48
N GLY A 286 24.57 9.63 -9.75
CA GLY A 286 24.65 8.38 -8.97
C GLY A 286 23.98 7.16 -9.62
N SER A 287 23.44 7.27 -10.84
CA SER A 287 22.85 6.16 -11.61
C SER A 287 23.84 5.05 -12.06
N GLU A 288 25.11 5.13 -11.64
CA GLU A 288 26.16 4.17 -12.01
C GLU A 288 26.11 2.85 -11.23
N ILE A 289 25.24 2.69 -10.23
CA ILE A 289 25.16 1.46 -9.41
C ILE A 289 24.83 0.23 -10.30
N PHE A 290 23.99 0.41 -11.32
CA PHE A 290 23.66 -0.63 -12.29
C PHE A 290 23.72 -0.06 -13.71
N SER A 291 24.44 -0.73 -14.62
CA SER A 291 24.59 -0.31 -16.01
C SER A 291 23.30 -0.39 -16.84
N LEU A 292 22.36 -1.23 -16.41
CA LEU A 292 21.11 -1.51 -17.09
C LEU A 292 19.92 -1.34 -16.14
N SER A 293 18.80 -0.91 -16.69
CA SER A 293 17.52 -0.72 -15.99
C SER A 293 16.39 -1.35 -16.81
N HIS A 294 15.29 -1.70 -16.14
CA HIS A 294 14.11 -2.28 -16.79
C HIS A 294 13.00 -1.25 -16.90
N GLN A 295 12.42 -1.16 -18.09
CA GLN A 295 11.24 -0.38 -18.41
C GLN A 295 10.04 -1.30 -18.54
N PHE A 296 8.87 -0.79 -18.20
CA PHE A 296 7.62 -1.54 -18.19
C PHE A 296 6.55 -0.82 -19.01
N PRO A 297 5.59 -1.54 -19.61
CA PRO A 297 4.49 -0.93 -20.36
C PRO A 297 3.65 0.05 -19.53
N ASN A 298 3.49 -0.24 -18.24
CA ASN A 298 2.73 0.58 -17.29
C ASN A 298 3.09 0.21 -15.84
N VAL A 299 2.63 1.05 -14.91
CA VAL A 299 2.88 0.87 -13.46
C VAL A 299 2.30 -0.45 -12.92
N ARG A 300 1.17 -0.94 -13.43
CA ARG A 300 0.56 -2.21 -12.98
C ARG A 300 1.50 -3.39 -13.25
N ILE A 301 2.03 -3.48 -14.47
CA ILE A 301 2.99 -4.53 -14.84
C ILE A 301 4.29 -4.35 -14.06
N ALA A 302 4.78 -3.11 -13.91
CA ALA A 302 5.96 -2.83 -13.10
C ALA A 302 5.80 -3.34 -11.67
N THR A 303 4.73 -2.95 -10.97
CA THR A 303 4.47 -3.39 -9.58
C THR A 303 4.32 -4.90 -9.49
N THR A 304 3.57 -5.52 -10.40
CA THR A 304 3.36 -6.98 -10.41
C THR A 304 4.67 -7.74 -10.62
N MET A 305 5.47 -7.32 -11.60
CA MET A 305 6.75 -7.95 -11.92
C MET A 305 7.78 -7.75 -10.80
N MET A 306 7.89 -6.53 -10.26
CA MET A 306 8.82 -6.26 -9.16
C MET A 306 8.48 -7.10 -7.92
N LEU A 307 7.20 -7.15 -7.52
CA LEU A 307 6.78 -7.99 -6.39
C LEU A 307 7.03 -9.48 -6.65
N THR A 308 6.74 -9.95 -7.87
CA THR A 308 7.00 -11.35 -8.25
C THR A 308 8.49 -11.67 -8.13
N TRP A 309 9.35 -10.81 -8.70
CA TRP A 309 10.80 -10.97 -8.62
C TRP A 309 11.33 -10.87 -7.20
N SER A 310 10.78 -10.00 -6.36
CA SER A 310 11.17 -9.93 -4.94
C SER A 310 10.91 -11.27 -4.23
N VAL A 311 9.74 -11.88 -4.43
CA VAL A 311 9.42 -13.18 -3.82
C VAL A 311 10.31 -14.29 -4.39
N MET A 312 10.51 -14.29 -5.71
CA MET A 312 11.39 -15.25 -6.38
C MET A 312 12.87 -15.09 -6.00
N ALA A 313 13.32 -13.91 -5.57
CA ALA A 313 14.68 -13.74 -5.10
C ALA A 313 14.88 -14.33 -3.68
N LEU A 314 13.83 -14.34 -2.86
CA LEU A 314 13.86 -14.85 -1.49
C LEU A 314 13.83 -16.38 -1.43
N LEU A 315 13.05 -17.03 -2.30
CA LEU A 315 12.83 -18.49 -2.26
C LEU A 315 14.11 -19.32 -2.48
N PRO A 316 14.96 -19.07 -3.50
CA PRO A 316 16.18 -19.84 -3.72
C PRO A 316 17.17 -19.73 -2.55
N SER A 317 17.29 -18.53 -1.97
CA SER A 317 18.14 -18.32 -0.78
C SER A 317 17.66 -19.19 0.39
N GLY A 318 16.34 -19.18 0.66
CA GLY A 318 15.73 -20.04 1.68
C GLY A 318 15.94 -21.53 1.40
N ILE A 319 15.75 -21.96 0.15
CA ILE A 319 15.97 -23.36 -0.27
C ILE A 319 17.43 -23.78 -0.05
N CYS A 320 18.40 -22.94 -0.44
CA CYS A 320 19.82 -23.21 -0.23
C CYS A 320 20.16 -23.40 1.26
N ASN A 321 19.64 -22.53 2.14
CA ASN A 321 19.85 -22.65 3.57
C ASN A 321 19.25 -23.96 4.13
N LEU A 322 18.05 -24.32 3.68
CA LEU A 322 17.41 -25.58 4.08
C LEU A 322 18.19 -26.82 3.59
N TYR A 323 18.79 -26.77 2.40
CA TYR A 323 19.67 -27.85 1.93
C TYR A 323 20.95 -27.96 2.76
N GLN A 324 21.55 -26.85 3.17
CA GLN A 324 22.71 -26.86 4.07
C GLN A 324 22.34 -27.49 5.41
N ASP A 325 21.24 -27.07 6.02
CA ASP A 325 20.72 -27.66 7.25
C ASP A 325 20.45 -29.17 7.11
N LEU A 326 19.91 -29.61 5.96
CA LEU A 326 19.64 -31.03 5.71
C LEU A 326 20.94 -31.84 5.67
N VAL A 327 21.96 -31.34 4.98
CA VAL A 327 23.27 -32.01 4.87
C VAL A 327 23.92 -32.11 6.25
N GLU A 328 23.94 -31.04 7.04
CA GLU A 328 24.53 -31.04 8.37
C GLU A 328 23.84 -32.05 9.30
N ASN A 329 22.50 -32.07 9.31
CA ASN A 329 21.74 -32.98 10.19
C ASN A 329 21.82 -34.46 9.75
N THR A 330 22.00 -34.72 8.45
CA THR A 330 22.18 -36.09 7.92
C THR A 330 23.60 -36.60 8.19
N THR A 331 24.61 -35.72 8.09
CA THR A 331 26.00 -36.10 8.39
C THR A 331 26.21 -36.34 9.89
N LEU A 332 25.50 -35.62 10.76
CA LEU A 332 25.52 -35.79 12.22
C LEU A 332 24.69 -36.99 12.74
N THR A 333 23.91 -37.65 11.89
CA THR A 333 23.19 -38.90 12.24
C THR A 333 23.96 -40.15 11.80
N LEU A 334 24.90 -40.00 10.87
CA LEU A 334 25.85 -41.03 10.45
C LEU A 334 27.16 -40.86 11.25
N THR A 335 27.14 -41.13 12.56
CA THR A 335 28.38 -41.22 13.34
C THR A 335 29.05 -42.60 13.12
N PRO A 336 30.39 -42.68 13.02
CA PRO A 336 31.11 -43.93 12.70
C PRO A 336 30.95 -45.08 13.71
N GLU A 337 30.31 -44.85 14.86
CA GLU A 337 30.12 -45.88 15.90
C GLU A 337 29.04 -46.91 15.53
N ASP A 338 28.14 -46.61 14.59
CA ASP A 338 27.11 -47.55 14.15
C ASP A 338 27.64 -48.60 13.14
N ASP A 339 28.81 -48.37 12.54
CA ASP A 339 29.48 -49.31 11.62
C ASP A 339 30.38 -50.35 12.33
N LEU A 340 30.56 -50.24 13.66
CA LEU A 340 31.46 -51.12 14.43
C LEU A 340 30.76 -52.28 15.17
N LYS A 341 29.47 -52.52 14.94
CA LYS A 341 28.73 -53.65 15.53
C LYS A 341 28.34 -54.77 14.56
N VAL A 342 28.91 -54.79 13.36
CA VAL A 342 28.77 -55.92 12.42
C VAL A 342 30.13 -56.31 11.86
N ILE A 343 30.99 -56.91 12.69
CA ILE A 343 32.00 -57.88 12.26
C ILE A 343 32.03 -59.01 13.28
#